data_AF-F4RLS1-F1
#
_entry.id   AF-F4RLS1-F1
#
_cell.length_a   1.000
_cell.length_b   1.000
_cell.length_c   1.000
_cell.angle_alpha   90.00
_cell.angle_beta   90.00
_cell.angle_gamma   90.00
#
_symmetry.space_group_name_H-M   'P 1'
#
loop_
_entity.id
_entity.type
_entity.pdbx_description
1 polymer ?
#
loop_
_entity_poly.entity_id
_entity_poly.type
_entity_poly.pdbx_seq_one_letter_code
_entity_poly.pdbx_strand_id
1 'polypeptide(L)'
;MAEWVNVQGLDIPDDRLPIALGQVYLPRNLHKFLRIKDREEVTATHGEILQLITCFHPSTHISGNISNPQSVIVMFQWLVLPWILSFESMDYETNIMKFSNE
;
A
#
# COMPACT_ATOMS: atom_id res chain seq x y z
N MET A 1 4.47 -33.46 14.57
CA MET A 1 4.50 -33.02 13.16
C MET A 1 3.72 -31.72 13.10
N ALA A 2 4.38 -30.60 12.86
CA ALA A 2 3.73 -29.30 12.83
C ALA A 2 3.15 -29.06 11.43
N GLU A 3 1.85 -28.84 11.36
CA GLU A 3 1.14 -28.46 10.14
C GLU A 3 1.58 -27.05 9.73
N TRP A 4 2.10 -26.96 8.50
CA TRP A 4 2.41 -25.69 7.86
C TRP A 4 1.09 -25.05 7.44
N VAL A 5 0.68 -23.98 8.12
CA VAL A 5 -0.44 -23.15 7.68
C VAL A 5 0.02 -22.43 6.42
N ASN A 6 -0.42 -22.95 5.27
CA ASN A 6 -0.31 -22.30 3.98
C ASN A 6 -1.18 -21.04 4.03
N VAL A 7 -0.58 -19.88 4.27
CA VAL A 7 -1.27 -18.60 4.18
C VAL A 7 -1.46 -18.30 2.70
N GLN A 8 -2.51 -18.90 2.12
CA GLN A 8 -2.96 -18.53 0.79
C GLN A 8 -3.43 -17.07 0.85
N GLY A 9 -2.97 -16.28 -0.12
CA GLY A 9 -3.56 -14.97 -0.39
C GLY A 9 -5.08 -15.09 -0.50
N LEU A 10 -5.79 -14.01 -0.16
CA LEU A 10 -7.25 -13.96 -0.11
C LEU A 10 -7.89 -14.70 -1.31
N ASP A 11 -8.69 -15.73 -1.02
CA ASP A 11 -9.48 -16.55 -1.96
C ASP A 11 -10.65 -15.75 -2.58
N ILE A 12 -10.45 -14.46 -2.83
CA ILE A 12 -11.46 -13.55 -3.36
C ILE A 12 -11.15 -13.37 -4.84
N PRO A 13 -12.02 -13.81 -5.77
CA PRO A 13 -11.91 -13.51 -7.18
C PRO A 13 -11.73 -12.00 -7.41
N ASP A 14 -10.90 -11.59 -8.36
CA ASP A 14 -10.59 -10.17 -8.62
C ASP A 14 -11.85 -9.30 -8.83
N ASP A 15 -12.92 -9.89 -9.38
CA ASP A 15 -14.24 -9.29 -9.59
C ASP A 15 -15.07 -9.08 -8.31
N ARG A 16 -14.63 -9.66 -7.19
CA ARG A 16 -15.23 -9.53 -5.85
C ARG A 16 -14.32 -8.80 -4.86
N LEU A 17 -13.13 -8.38 -5.28
CA LEU A 17 -12.36 -7.42 -4.52
C LEU A 17 -13.19 -6.12 -4.50
N PRO A 18 -13.45 -5.51 -3.33
CA PRO A 18 -14.26 -4.29 -3.23
C PRO A 18 -13.59 -3.05 -3.87
N ILE A 19 -12.52 -3.26 -4.65
CA ILE A 19 -11.57 -2.28 -5.14
C ILE A 19 -11.28 -2.67 -6.59
N ALA A 20 -11.68 -1.82 -7.54
CA ALA A 20 -11.44 -2.06 -8.96
C ALA A 20 -9.96 -1.85 -9.33
N LEU A 21 -9.54 -2.32 -10.50
CA LEU A 21 -8.22 -1.98 -11.05
C LEU A 21 -8.06 -0.44 -11.10
N GLY A 22 -6.90 0.07 -10.68
CA GLY A 22 -6.66 1.51 -10.52
C GLY A 22 -7.19 2.09 -9.21
N GLN A 23 -7.56 1.25 -8.25
CA GLN A 23 -8.02 1.66 -6.93
C GLN A 23 -7.23 0.94 -5.82
N VAL A 24 -7.12 1.58 -4.65
CA VAL A 24 -6.55 0.98 -3.45
C VAL A 24 -7.26 1.52 -2.21
N TYR A 25 -7.45 0.66 -1.22
CA TYR A 25 -7.90 1.11 0.10
C TYR A 25 -6.71 1.70 0.86
N LEU A 26 -6.81 2.98 1.20
CA LEU A 26 -5.77 3.70 1.92
C LEU A 26 -6.28 4.13 3.31
N PRO A 27 -5.85 3.48 4.40
CA PRO A 27 -6.21 3.86 5.76
C PRO A 27 -6.01 5.35 6.06
N ARG A 28 -6.88 5.93 6.90
CA ARG A 28 -6.87 7.37 7.25
C ARG A 28 -5.52 7.89 7.74
N ASN A 29 -4.81 7.09 8.54
CA ASN A 29 -3.48 7.47 9.04
C ASN A 29 -2.43 7.63 7.93
N LEU A 30 -2.68 7.05 6.75
CA LEU A 30 -1.78 7.10 5.60
C LEU A 30 -2.18 8.18 4.56
N HIS A 31 -3.29 8.91 4.75
CA HIS A 31 -3.72 9.95 3.80
C HIS A 31 -2.69 11.08 3.66
N LYS A 32 -1.91 11.34 4.72
CA LYS A 32 -0.84 12.35 4.69
C LYS A 32 0.19 12.12 3.58
N PHE A 33 0.38 10.89 3.12
CA PHE A 33 1.33 10.54 2.07
C PHE A 33 0.89 10.99 0.68
N LEU A 34 -0.39 11.33 0.48
CA LEU A 34 -0.88 11.88 -0.79
C LEU A 34 -0.25 13.26 -1.10
N ARG A 35 0.17 14.00 -0.06
CA ARG A 35 0.87 15.31 -0.19
C ARG A 35 2.23 15.19 -0.89
N ILE A 36 2.79 13.98 -1.00
CA ILE A 36 4.02 13.73 -1.77
C ILE A 36 3.84 14.12 -3.25
N LYS A 37 2.63 13.96 -3.81
CA LYS A 37 2.32 14.38 -5.18
C LYS A 37 2.60 15.88 -5.39
N ASP A 38 2.32 16.68 -4.37
CA ASP A 38 2.52 18.13 -4.37
C ASP A 38 3.95 18.53 -3.93
N ARG A 39 4.87 17.55 -3.88
CA ARG A 39 6.27 17.71 -3.47
C ARG A 39 6.43 18.19 -2.02
N GLU A 40 5.46 17.91 -1.17
CA GLU A 40 5.54 18.24 0.24
C GLU A 40 6.29 17.15 1.02
N GLU A 41 7.04 17.57 2.03
CA GLU A 41 7.72 16.64 2.93
C GLU A 41 6.72 15.99 3.88
N VAL A 42 6.77 14.65 3.96
CA VAL A 42 5.93 13.84 4.85
C VAL A 42 6.82 13.01 5.76
N THR A 43 6.60 13.12 7.07
CA THR A 43 7.26 12.27 8.04
C THR A 43 6.60 10.89 8.08
N ALA A 44 7.42 9.85 8.01
CA ALA A 44 6.99 8.46 7.94
C ALA A 44 7.68 7.63 9.01
N THR A 45 6.89 6.89 9.77
CA THR A 45 7.41 5.82 10.63
C THR A 45 7.67 4.57 9.80
N HIS A 46 8.56 3.71 10.27
CA HIS A 46 8.84 2.43 9.62
C HIS A 46 7.56 1.58 9.43
N GLY A 47 6.68 1.56 10.43
CA GLY A 47 5.41 0.84 10.37
C GLY A 47 4.44 1.40 9.32
N GLU A 48 4.37 2.74 9.16
CA GLU A 48 3.54 3.36 8.13
C GLU A 48 4.01 3.00 6.71
N ILE A 49 5.33 2.94 6.49
CA ILE A 49 5.87 2.55 5.18
C ILE A 49 5.53 1.09 4.86
N LEU A 50 5.69 0.18 5.82
CA LEU A 50 5.28 -1.22 5.65
C LEU A 50 3.78 -1.36 5.40
N GLN A 51 2.96 -0.58 6.11
CA GLN A 51 1.51 -0.58 5.92
C GLN A 51 1.14 -0.07 4.53
N LEU A 52 1.79 0.99 4.04
CA LEU A 52 1.63 1.46 2.66
C LEU A 52 1.96 0.37 1.65
N ILE A 53 3.12 -0.27 1.77
CA ILE A 53 3.49 -1.35 0.84
C ILE A 53 2.45 -2.47 0.86
N THR A 54 1.90 -2.80 2.03
CA THR A 54 0.85 -3.82 2.17
C THR A 54 -0.47 -3.40 1.52
N CYS A 55 -0.85 -2.11 1.59
CA CYS A 55 -2.05 -1.61 0.91
C CYS A 55 -1.98 -1.79 -0.61
N PHE A 56 -0.83 -1.47 -1.22
CA PHE A 56 -0.65 -1.57 -2.67
C PHE A 56 -0.31 -2.98 -3.13
N HIS A 57 0.33 -3.79 -2.27
CA HIS A 57 0.79 -5.14 -2.60
C HIS A 57 0.47 -6.12 -1.46
N PRO A 58 -0.81 -6.47 -1.27
CA PRO A 58 -1.25 -7.31 -0.14
C PRO A 58 -0.59 -8.70 -0.15
N SER A 59 -0.26 -9.24 -1.32
CA SER A 59 0.37 -10.55 -1.49
C SER A 59 1.84 -10.61 -1.08
N THR A 60 2.49 -9.46 -0.80
CA THR A 60 3.93 -9.42 -0.50
C THR A 60 4.26 -10.00 0.88
N HIS A 61 3.26 -10.31 1.72
CA HIS A 61 3.41 -10.88 3.06
C HIS A 61 4.68 -10.39 3.78
N ILE A 62 4.84 -9.06 3.88
CA ILE A 62 5.99 -8.46 4.54
C ILE A 62 5.78 -8.61 6.04
N SER A 63 6.07 -9.81 6.55
CA SER A 63 5.98 -10.13 7.97
C SER A 63 7.14 -9.45 8.70
N GLY A 64 6.92 -8.22 9.16
CA GLY A 64 7.49 -7.55 10.35
C GLY A 64 9.00 -7.54 10.63
N ASN A 65 9.84 -8.24 9.87
CA ASN A 65 11.22 -8.55 10.22
C ASN A 65 12.25 -7.95 9.25
N ILE A 66 11.81 -7.04 8.38
CA ILE A 66 12.75 -6.23 7.57
C ILE A 66 13.31 -5.15 8.49
N SER A 67 14.31 -5.55 9.27
CA SER A 67 14.97 -4.71 10.26
C SER A 67 15.84 -3.62 9.64
N ASN A 68 16.17 -3.72 8.34
CA ASN A 68 16.93 -2.71 7.62
C ASN A 68 16.00 -1.59 7.11
N PRO A 69 16.06 -0.36 7.68
CA PRO A 69 15.20 0.74 7.27
C PRO A 69 15.44 1.17 5.82
N GLN A 70 16.68 1.06 5.33
CA GLN A 70 17.01 1.45 3.96
C GLN A 70 16.31 0.55 2.93
N SER A 71 16.23 -0.75 3.20
CA SER A 71 15.51 -1.69 2.34
C SER A 71 14.02 -1.36 2.26
N VAL A 72 13.42 -0.94 3.37
CA VAL A 72 12.00 -0.53 3.42
C VAL A 72 11.75 0.73 2.60
N ILE A 73 12.65 1.71 2.67
CA ILE A 73 12.56 2.93 1.84
C ILE A 73 12.67 2.59 0.36
N VAL A 74 13.62 1.73 -0.01
CA VAL A 74 13.77 1.28 -1.41
C VAL A 74 12.48 0.58 -1.87
N MET A 75 11.95 -0.38 -1.12
CA MET A 75 10.69 -1.03 -1.50
C MET A 75 9.55 -0.02 -1.69
N PHE A 76 9.41 0.96 -0.79
CA PHE A 76 8.43 2.02 -0.96
C PHE A 76 8.62 2.82 -2.26
N GLN A 77 9.85 3.21 -2.58
CA GLN A 77 10.17 3.96 -3.80
C GLN A 77 9.80 3.19 -5.08
N TRP A 78 9.97 1.88 -5.09
CA TRP A 78 9.69 1.05 -6.27
C TRP A 78 8.24 0.57 -6.34
N LEU A 79 7.66 0.19 -5.20
CA LEU A 79 6.37 -0.49 -5.15
C LEU A 79 5.20 0.47 -4.94
N VAL A 80 5.40 1.60 -4.26
CA VAL A 80 4.30 2.47 -3.82
C VAL A 80 4.38 3.85 -4.44
N LEU A 81 5.56 4.47 -4.43
CA LEU A 81 5.73 5.87 -4.83
C LEU A 81 5.18 6.19 -6.23
N PRO A 82 5.35 5.37 -7.28
CA PRO A 82 4.79 5.67 -8.59
C PRO A 82 3.27 5.87 -8.55
N TRP A 83 2.56 5.05 -7.78
CA TRP A 83 1.10 5.12 -7.63
C TRP A 83 0.63 6.32 -6.81
N ILE A 84 1.43 6.75 -5.83
CA ILE A 84 1.18 7.99 -5.08
C ILE A 84 1.37 9.20 -6.00
N LEU A 85 2.35 9.17 -6.89
CA LEU A 85 2.56 10.25 -7.85
C LEU A 85 1.47 10.30 -8.93
N SER A 86 0.91 9.15 -9.32
CA SER A 86 -0.24 9.06 -10.24
C SER A 86 -1.61 9.11 -9.55
N PHE A 87 -1.65 9.51 -8.27
CA PHE A 87 -2.89 9.72 -7.51
C PHE A 87 -3.84 10.70 -8.23
N GLU A 88 -5.11 10.33 -8.38
CA GLU A 88 -6.11 11.19 -9.02
C GLU A 88 -7.12 11.76 -8.03
N SER A 89 -7.71 10.90 -7.21
CA SER A 89 -8.78 11.27 -6.29
C SER A 89 -8.87 10.33 -5.09
N MET A 90 -9.41 10.84 -3.99
CA MET A 90 -9.64 10.10 -2.76
C MET A 90 -11.11 10.23 -2.35
N ASP A 91 -11.79 9.10 -2.18
CA ASP A 91 -13.07 9.05 -1.47
C ASP A 91 -12.80 8.91 0.03
N TYR A 92 -13.06 9.98 0.79
CA TYR A 92 -12.81 10.01 2.23
C TYR A 92 -13.85 9.27 3.07
N GLU A 93 -15.02 8.95 2.52
CA GLU A 93 -16.04 8.16 3.20
C GLU A 93 -15.62 6.68 3.21
N THR A 94 -15.23 6.16 2.04
CA THR A 94 -14.84 4.75 1.86
C THR A 94 -13.34 4.50 2.03
N ASN A 95 -12.53 5.55 2.02
CA ASN A 95 -11.07 5.52 2.00
C ASN A 95 -10.48 4.81 0.77
N ILE A 96 -11.16 4.94 -0.38
CA ILE A 96 -10.69 4.41 -1.66
C ILE A 96 -9.96 5.50 -2.43
N MET A 97 -8.69 5.25 -2.70
CA MET A 97 -7.81 6.06 -3.53
C MET A 97 -7.87 5.55 -4.97
N LYS A 98 -7.98 6.46 -5.95
CA LYS A 98 -7.87 6.16 -7.38
C LYS A 98 -6.56 6.68 -7.96
N PHE A 99 -5.99 5.93 -8.89
CA PHE A 99 -4.75 6.26 -9.60
C PHE A 99 -4.81 5.76 -11.04
N SER A 100 -4.10 6.43 -11.94
CA SER A 100 -3.93 6.00 -13.33
C SER A 100 -2.54 5.43 -13.60
N ASN A 101 -2.49 4.49 -14.54
CA ASN A 101 -1.26 4.10 -15.24
C ASN A 101 -1.22 4.90 -16.54
N GLU A 102 -0.73 6.14 -16.48
CA GLU A 102 -0.28 6.84 -17.70
C GLU A 102 1.16 6.47 -18.03
#